data_AF-A0A2N2XFY0-F1
#
_entry.id   AF-A0A2N2XFY0-F1
#
_cell.length_a   1.000
_cell.length_b   1.000
_cell.length_c   1.000
_cell.angle_alpha   90.00
_cell.angle_beta   90.00
_cell.angle_gamma   90.00
#
_symmetry.space_group_name_H-M   'P 1'
#
loop_
_entity.id
_entity.type
_entity.pdbx_description
1 polymer ?
#
loop_
_entity_poly.entity_id
_entity_poly.type
_entity_poly.pdbx_seq_one_letter_code
_entity_poly.pdbx_strand_id
1 'polypeptide(L)'
;ASAGFKTINRDRDKLGLSMILGGCGVTAIELTHAYSAFARGGRSVKPRFTRNAPILTDTLFSESAAWMTAKILSLPTRPDLPLMFENSTNLPPVSWKTGTSYGRRDGWAVGFNSHYTITVWAGNFDGHGAIDLSGADVATPVLFRLFQAIDQRPVRNWLKQPPGFKFRQVCNESGLLPGDSCHHLVTDAFIPGHAPTNHCEHLRVVWTNKTGTRSYCSDCMPEQGVVRRWYPNYQPELIAWFTDNNIPYKAIPPHNPNCERVMKAGAPQIISPSDQAEYLIATADSTPLMLSCHSGGEVTNVYWYINHRLIKKARRSEPVFFKPPAGVLRIGCADDKGRATTISITV
;
A
#
# COMPACT_ATOMS: atom_id res chain seq x y z
N ALA A 1 10.91 6.34 16.05
CA ALA A 1 11.28 7.14 17.23
C ALA A 1 10.27 6.99 18.38
N SER A 2 8.98 7.30 18.20
CA SER A 2 8.00 7.40 19.31
C SER A 2 7.73 6.09 20.07
N ALA A 3 7.72 4.94 19.39
CA ALA A 3 7.50 3.64 20.04
C ALA A 3 8.75 3.03 20.73
N GLY A 4 9.91 3.70 20.63
CA GLY A 4 11.13 3.29 21.34
C GLY A 4 11.93 2.14 20.73
N PHE A 5 11.67 1.73 19.48
CA PHE A 5 12.46 0.71 18.78
C PHE A 5 13.88 1.23 18.49
N LYS A 6 14.88 0.68 19.18
CA LYS A 6 16.29 1.10 19.10
C LYS A 6 16.92 0.68 17.78
N THR A 7 16.71 -0.56 17.36
CA THR A 7 17.28 -1.10 16.11
C THR A 7 16.74 -0.36 14.89
N ILE A 8 15.41 -0.20 14.80
CA ILE A 8 14.77 0.59 13.73
C ILE A 8 15.30 2.02 13.71
N ASN A 9 15.49 2.65 14.88
CA ASN A 9 15.99 4.01 14.95
C ASN A 9 17.46 4.13 14.51
N ARG A 10 18.30 3.16 14.88
CA ARG A 10 19.72 3.10 14.48
C ARG A 10 19.87 2.90 12.97
N ASP A 11 19.04 2.03 12.40
CA ASP A 11 19.14 1.62 11.00
C ASP A 11 18.22 2.43 10.07
N ARG A 12 17.63 3.53 10.56
CA ARG A 12 16.61 4.34 9.88
C ARG A 12 16.96 4.67 8.43
N ASP A 13 18.18 5.11 8.19
CA ASP A 13 18.62 5.57 6.85
C ASP A 13 18.84 4.41 5.86
N LYS A 14 18.81 3.17 6.35
CA LYS A 14 18.92 1.94 5.55
C LYS A 14 17.56 1.30 5.28
N LEU A 15 16.49 1.79 5.90
CA LEU A 15 15.15 1.21 5.76
C LEU A 15 14.43 1.79 4.55
N GLY A 16 13.90 0.90 3.70
CA GLY A 16 13.07 1.25 2.54
C GLY A 16 11.64 0.73 2.67
N LEU A 17 10.96 0.60 1.54
CA LEU A 17 9.56 0.15 1.45
C LEU A 17 9.33 -1.23 2.11
N SER A 18 10.33 -2.11 2.12
CA SER A 18 10.26 -3.44 2.76
C SER A 18 10.03 -3.39 4.27
N MET A 19 10.18 -2.22 4.92
CA MET A 19 9.90 -2.06 6.35
C MET A 19 8.45 -2.47 6.69
N ILE A 20 7.47 -2.19 5.82
CA ILE A 20 6.06 -2.56 6.04
C ILE A 20 5.85 -4.08 6.10
N LEU A 21 6.79 -4.86 5.53
CA LEU A 21 6.81 -6.31 5.53
C LEU A 21 7.74 -6.89 6.61
N GLY A 22 8.28 -6.06 7.50
CA GLY A 22 9.19 -6.51 8.56
C GLY A 22 10.66 -6.60 8.12
N GLY A 23 11.09 -5.82 7.11
CA GLY A 23 12.49 -5.70 6.71
C GLY A 23 13.42 -5.02 7.73
N CYS A 24 13.09 -5.08 9.03
CA CYS A 24 13.84 -4.47 10.11
C CYS A 24 13.93 -5.43 11.31
N GLY A 25 15.05 -5.37 12.05
CA GLY A 25 15.22 -6.15 13.28
C GLY A 25 14.56 -5.46 14.46
N VAL A 26 13.93 -6.23 15.35
CA VAL A 26 13.34 -5.75 16.61
C VAL A 26 13.53 -6.81 17.69
N THR A 27 13.57 -6.38 18.95
CA THR A 27 13.56 -7.29 20.08
C THR A 27 12.12 -7.61 20.52
N ALA A 28 11.91 -8.78 21.12
CA ALA A 28 10.61 -9.16 21.66
C ALA A 28 10.09 -8.18 22.73
N ILE A 29 10.99 -7.58 23.51
CA ILE A 29 10.63 -6.61 24.54
C ILE A 29 10.14 -5.28 23.95
N GLU A 30 10.73 -4.82 22.83
CA GLU A 30 10.28 -3.62 22.13
C GLU A 30 8.92 -3.83 21.47
N LEU A 31 8.69 -4.99 20.85
CA LEU A 31 7.37 -5.35 20.31
C LEU A 31 6.32 -5.42 21.42
N THR A 32 6.63 -6.08 22.53
CA THR A 32 5.74 -6.16 23.70
C THR A 32 5.38 -4.77 24.22
N HIS A 33 6.37 -3.88 24.34
CA HIS A 33 6.16 -2.49 24.74
C HIS A 33 5.18 -1.77 23.80
N ALA A 34 5.41 -1.84 22.49
CA ALA A 34 4.57 -1.19 21.49
C ALA A 34 3.13 -1.74 21.49
N TYR A 35 2.97 -3.07 21.49
CA TYR A 35 1.65 -3.71 21.46
C TYR A 35 0.85 -3.48 22.76
N SER A 36 1.53 -3.25 23.89
CA SER A 36 0.85 -2.92 25.16
C SER A 36 -0.03 -1.67 25.06
N ALA A 37 0.29 -0.75 24.13
CA ALA A 37 -0.50 0.45 23.90
C ALA A 37 -1.93 0.15 23.45
N PHE A 38 -2.13 -0.88 22.62
CA PHE A 38 -3.45 -1.22 22.08
C PHE A 38 -4.43 -1.67 23.17
N ALA A 39 -3.96 -2.43 24.16
CA ALA A 39 -4.75 -2.82 25.32
C ALA A 39 -5.08 -1.65 26.27
N ARG A 40 -4.40 -0.52 26.12
CA ARG A 40 -4.35 0.59 27.08
C ARG A 40 -4.77 1.92 26.46
N GLY A 41 -5.65 1.88 25.45
CA GLY A 41 -6.18 3.09 24.81
C GLY A 41 -5.11 3.95 24.14
N GLY A 42 -4.05 3.34 23.64
CA GLY A 42 -2.93 4.01 22.95
C GLY A 42 -1.76 4.39 23.85
N ARG A 43 -1.84 4.14 25.17
CA ARG A 43 -0.77 4.43 26.13
C ARG A 43 0.11 3.21 26.39
N SER A 44 1.37 3.24 25.96
CA SER A 44 2.32 2.18 26.28
C SER A 44 2.90 2.35 27.69
N VAL A 45 3.38 1.25 28.28
CA VAL A 45 4.14 1.25 29.53
C VAL A 45 5.47 0.57 29.27
N LYS A 46 6.59 1.26 29.53
CA LYS A 46 7.91 0.66 29.39
C LYS A 46 8.05 -0.51 30.37
N PRO A 47 8.53 -1.68 29.92
CA PRO A 47 8.74 -2.82 30.80
C PRO A 47 9.68 -2.49 31.95
N ARG A 48 9.29 -2.90 33.16
CA ARG A 48 10.11 -2.82 34.36
C ARG A 48 10.47 -4.21 34.84
N PHE A 49 11.74 -4.40 35.18
CA PHE A 49 12.25 -5.70 35.65
C PHE A 49 12.32 -5.79 37.18
N THR A 50 12.19 -4.66 37.88
CA THR A 50 12.15 -4.60 39.34
C THR A 50 10.89 -3.88 39.81
N ARG A 51 10.43 -4.20 41.03
CA ARG A 51 9.21 -3.59 41.60
C ARG A 51 9.35 -2.09 41.86
N ASN A 52 10.57 -1.63 42.14
CA ASN A 52 10.86 -0.25 42.52
C ASN A 52 11.21 0.65 41.32
N ALA A 53 11.39 0.08 40.13
CA ALA A 53 11.63 0.88 38.94
C ALA A 53 10.40 1.75 38.60
N PRO A 54 10.62 3.01 38.15
CA PRO A 54 9.53 3.94 37.86
C PRO A 54 8.64 3.42 36.73
N ILE A 55 7.34 3.73 36.83
CA ILE A 55 6.39 3.44 35.77
C ILE A 55 6.51 4.56 34.73
N LEU A 56 7.09 4.26 33.59
CA LEU A 56 7.22 5.19 32.47
C LEU A 56 6.14 4.88 31.45
N THR A 57 5.28 5.86 31.16
CA THR A 57 4.21 5.76 30.17
C THR A 57 4.46 6.72 29.01
N ASP A 58 4.21 6.26 27.78
CA ASP A 58 4.19 7.09 26.58
C ASP A 58 2.81 6.98 25.91
N THR A 59 2.41 7.99 25.14
CA THR A 59 1.21 7.93 24.29
C THR A 59 1.66 7.70 22.85
N LEU A 60 1.33 6.52 22.30
CA LEU A 60 1.71 6.14 20.94
C LEU A 60 0.58 6.37 19.94
N PHE A 61 -0.66 6.20 20.36
CA PHE A 61 -1.84 6.30 19.51
C PHE A 61 -2.96 7.08 20.21
N SER A 62 -3.87 7.66 19.43
CA SER A 62 -5.16 8.09 19.99
C SER A 62 -5.96 6.87 20.45
N GLU A 63 -6.87 7.08 21.39
CA GLU A 63 -7.70 6.00 21.94
C GLU A 63 -8.52 5.32 20.84
N SER A 64 -9.13 6.09 19.93
CA SER A 64 -9.91 5.56 18.81
C SER A 64 -9.05 4.75 17.83
N ALA A 65 -7.83 5.21 17.50
CA ALA A 65 -6.94 4.47 16.61
C ALA A 65 -6.45 3.16 17.24
N ALA A 66 -6.12 3.20 18.54
CA ALA A 66 -5.73 2.02 19.29
C ALA A 66 -6.87 0.99 19.35
N TRP A 67 -8.09 1.43 19.64
CA TRP A 67 -9.27 0.57 19.69
C TRP A 67 -9.61 -0.02 18.32
N MET A 68 -9.62 0.78 17.25
CA MET A 68 -9.91 0.29 15.89
C MET A 68 -8.91 -0.80 15.48
N THR A 69 -7.62 -0.57 15.74
CA THR A 69 -6.56 -1.56 15.47
C THR A 69 -6.77 -2.82 16.31
N ALA A 70 -7.01 -2.68 17.62
CA ALA A 70 -7.24 -3.81 18.50
C ALA A 70 -8.48 -4.62 18.13
N LYS A 71 -9.53 -3.96 17.64
CA LYS A 71 -10.77 -4.58 17.15
C LYS A 71 -10.53 -5.38 15.87
N ILE A 72 -9.76 -4.85 14.91
CA ILE A 72 -9.35 -5.60 13.71
C ILE A 72 -8.57 -6.85 14.13
N LEU A 73 -7.62 -6.70 15.05
CA LEU A 73 -6.81 -7.80 15.57
C LEU A 73 -7.59 -8.80 16.45
N SER A 74 -8.82 -8.48 16.86
CA SER A 74 -9.67 -9.40 17.62
C SER A 74 -10.59 -10.24 16.72
N LEU A 75 -10.62 -9.98 15.41
CA LEU A 75 -11.51 -10.71 14.50
C LEU A 75 -11.00 -12.15 14.29
N PRO A 76 -11.90 -13.14 14.38
CA PRO A 76 -11.55 -14.55 14.24
C PRO A 76 -11.27 -14.93 12.78
N THR A 77 -11.91 -14.25 11.82
CA THR A 77 -11.76 -14.53 10.38
C THR A 77 -10.45 -13.99 9.85
N ARG A 78 -9.60 -14.92 9.43
CA ARG A 78 -8.20 -14.72 9.09
C ARG A 78 -7.87 -15.52 7.83
N PRO A 79 -7.60 -14.86 6.69
CA PRO A 79 -7.20 -15.55 5.46
C PRO A 79 -5.86 -16.30 5.61
N ASP A 80 -5.03 -15.91 6.58
CA ASP A 80 -3.69 -16.44 6.84
C ASP A 80 -3.65 -17.64 7.79
N LEU A 81 -4.78 -18.04 8.37
CA LEU A 81 -4.86 -19.22 9.24
C LEU A 81 -5.46 -20.41 8.47
N PRO A 82 -5.10 -21.66 8.86
CA PRO A 82 -5.69 -22.86 8.26
C PRO A 82 -7.22 -22.79 8.28
N LEU A 83 -7.86 -23.26 7.19
CA LEU A 83 -9.31 -23.46 7.13
C LEU A 83 -9.79 -24.19 8.40
N MET A 84 -10.86 -23.70 9.03
CA MET A 84 -11.43 -24.18 10.32
C MET A 84 -10.74 -23.70 11.61
N PHE A 85 -9.76 -22.78 11.59
CA PHE A 85 -9.21 -22.22 12.84
C PHE A 85 -10.26 -21.50 13.70
N GLU A 86 -11.26 -20.89 13.06
CA GLU A 86 -12.45 -20.30 13.72
C GLU A 86 -13.26 -21.33 14.53
N ASN A 87 -13.18 -22.62 14.15
CA ASN A 87 -13.85 -23.73 14.84
C ASN A 87 -13.00 -24.31 15.97
N SER A 88 -11.82 -23.75 16.26
CA SER A 88 -11.10 -24.08 17.49
C SER A 88 -11.89 -23.50 18.66
N THR A 89 -12.69 -24.34 19.31
CA THR A 89 -13.64 -24.03 20.37
C THR A 89 -13.03 -23.42 21.66
N ASN A 90 -11.73 -23.10 21.66
CA ASN A 90 -10.95 -22.63 22.82
C ASN A 90 -10.03 -21.43 22.51
N LEU A 91 -10.34 -20.61 21.50
CA LEU A 91 -9.59 -19.37 21.29
C LEU A 91 -9.69 -18.47 22.54
N PRO A 92 -8.55 -18.10 23.16
CA PRO A 92 -8.61 -17.15 24.27
C PRO A 92 -9.13 -15.80 23.76
N PRO A 93 -9.83 -15.01 24.60
CA PRO A 93 -10.37 -13.70 24.22
C PRO A 93 -9.27 -12.63 24.08
N VAL A 94 -8.44 -12.78 23.04
CA VAL A 94 -7.21 -12.04 22.78
C VAL A 94 -7.27 -11.36 21.41
N SER A 95 -6.61 -10.21 21.27
CA SER A 95 -6.27 -9.62 19.97
C SER A 95 -4.83 -10.00 19.62
N TRP A 96 -4.56 -10.49 18.41
CA TRP A 96 -3.21 -10.96 18.06
C TRP A 96 -2.82 -10.74 16.60
N LYS A 97 -1.51 -10.75 16.33
CA LYS A 97 -0.93 -10.72 14.99
C LYS A 97 0.21 -11.73 14.85
N THR A 98 0.20 -12.44 13.72
CA THR A 98 1.24 -13.34 13.22
C THR A 98 2.33 -12.57 12.48
N GLY A 99 3.56 -13.06 12.48
CA GLY A 99 4.65 -12.59 11.62
C GLY A 99 5.52 -13.75 11.18
N THR A 100 5.89 -13.77 9.90
CA THR A 100 6.82 -14.77 9.33
C THR A 100 7.83 -14.01 8.49
N SER A 101 9.12 -14.15 8.80
CA SER A 101 10.16 -13.44 8.05
C SER A 101 10.41 -14.05 6.67
N TYR A 102 10.93 -13.26 5.74
CA TYR A 102 11.39 -13.75 4.45
C TYR A 102 12.46 -14.84 4.63
N GLY A 103 12.33 -15.93 3.88
CA GLY A 103 13.20 -17.11 4.03
C GLY A 103 12.88 -17.97 5.27
N ARG A 104 11.74 -17.72 5.95
CA ARG A 104 11.27 -18.49 7.12
C ARG A 104 12.35 -18.63 8.20
N ARG A 105 12.99 -17.51 8.55
CA ARG A 105 14.01 -17.46 9.62
C ARG A 105 13.43 -17.19 11.00
N ASP A 106 12.24 -16.58 11.04
CA ASP A 106 11.58 -16.16 12.27
C ASP A 106 10.07 -16.42 12.18
N GLY A 107 9.53 -17.07 13.21
CA GLY A 107 8.10 -17.14 13.51
C GLY A 107 7.77 -16.25 14.69
N TRP A 108 6.91 -15.25 14.47
CA TRP A 108 6.45 -14.31 15.48
C TRP A 108 4.95 -14.44 15.74
N ALA A 109 4.55 -14.27 16.99
CA ALA A 109 3.17 -14.00 17.35
C ALA A 109 3.14 -13.01 18.52
N VAL A 110 2.38 -11.92 18.36
CA VAL A 110 2.15 -10.94 19.43
C VAL A 110 0.67 -10.89 19.72
N GLY A 111 0.28 -11.04 20.99
CA GLY A 111 -1.11 -10.97 21.41
C GLY A 111 -1.30 -10.18 22.71
N PHE A 112 -2.50 -9.66 22.90
CA PHE A 112 -2.85 -8.88 24.09
C PHE A 112 -4.34 -8.94 24.44
N ASN A 113 -4.62 -8.76 25.73
CA ASN A 113 -5.96 -8.53 26.28
C ASN A 113 -5.88 -7.46 27.41
N SER A 114 -6.92 -7.32 28.25
CA SER A 114 -6.92 -6.35 29.36
C SER A 114 -5.84 -6.58 30.42
N HIS A 115 -5.28 -7.78 30.51
CA HIS A 115 -4.39 -8.19 31.59
C HIS A 115 -2.93 -8.30 31.14
N TYR A 116 -2.72 -8.91 29.96
CA TYR A 116 -1.40 -9.31 29.49
C TYR A 116 -1.15 -8.87 28.05
N THR A 117 0.12 -8.63 27.75
CA THR A 117 0.66 -8.55 26.38
C THR A 117 1.80 -9.55 26.32
N ILE A 118 1.75 -10.45 25.34
CA ILE A 118 2.71 -11.55 25.19
C ILE A 118 3.26 -11.51 23.77
N THR A 119 4.58 -11.57 23.66
CA THR A 119 5.28 -11.76 22.39
C THR A 119 5.99 -13.11 22.43
N VAL A 120 5.77 -13.92 21.39
CA VAL A 120 6.48 -15.18 21.15
C VAL A 120 7.31 -15.02 19.89
N TRP A 121 8.58 -15.42 19.98
CA TRP A 121 9.48 -15.61 18.86
C TRP A 121 9.98 -17.04 18.86
N ALA A 122 10.04 -17.63 17.68
CA ALA A 122 10.72 -18.89 17.42
C ALA A 122 11.65 -18.69 16.23
N GLY A 123 12.87 -19.22 16.33
CA GLY A 123 13.84 -19.19 15.27
C GLY A 123 15.16 -19.84 15.70
N ASN A 124 16.03 -20.01 14.73
CA ASN A 124 17.35 -20.57 14.96
C ASN A 124 18.30 -19.44 15.34
N PHE A 125 19.11 -19.64 16.39
CA PHE A 125 20.01 -18.58 16.89
C PHE A 125 21.09 -18.18 15.89
N ASP A 126 21.41 -19.04 14.93
CA ASP A 126 22.32 -18.77 13.82
C ASP A 126 21.62 -18.09 12.62
N GLY A 127 20.31 -17.88 12.70
CA GLY A 127 19.51 -17.22 11.67
C GLY A 127 19.19 -18.09 10.45
N HIS A 128 19.47 -19.40 10.46
CA HIS A 128 19.09 -20.24 9.34
C HIS A 128 17.56 -20.41 9.24
N GLY A 129 17.04 -20.45 8.01
CA GLY A 129 15.61 -20.68 7.77
C GLY A 129 15.21 -22.14 8.00
N ALA A 130 13.92 -22.38 8.30
CA ALA A 130 13.35 -23.72 8.33
C ALA A 130 11.95 -23.72 7.70
N ILE A 131 11.60 -24.76 6.95
CA ILE A 131 10.35 -24.79 6.16
C ILE A 131 9.10 -24.67 7.04
N ASP A 132 9.13 -25.28 8.22
CA ASP A 132 8.02 -25.27 9.18
C ASP A 132 7.99 -24.02 10.06
N LEU A 133 9.00 -23.13 9.94
CA LEU A 133 9.11 -21.96 10.79
C LEU A 133 8.21 -20.83 10.30
N SER A 134 6.95 -20.87 10.72
CA SER A 134 5.93 -19.86 10.46
C SER A 134 5.36 -19.28 11.76
N GLY A 135 4.96 -18.01 11.74
CA GLY A 135 4.30 -17.40 12.90
C GLY A 135 2.97 -18.06 13.26
N ALA A 136 2.21 -18.51 12.26
CA ALA A 136 0.91 -19.13 12.43
C ALA A 136 1.00 -20.56 13.02
N ASP A 137 1.96 -21.36 12.58
CA ASP A 137 2.06 -22.78 12.95
C ASP A 137 2.92 -23.01 14.19
N VAL A 138 3.88 -22.12 14.47
CA VAL A 138 4.84 -22.28 15.57
C VAL A 138 4.57 -21.31 16.72
N ALA A 139 4.55 -20.00 16.44
CA ALA A 139 4.49 -18.99 17.50
C ALA A 139 3.08 -18.80 18.08
N THR A 140 2.03 -18.82 17.25
CA THR A 140 0.65 -18.64 17.69
C THR A 140 0.14 -19.73 18.64
N PRO A 141 0.41 -21.04 18.42
CA PRO A 141 0.01 -22.07 19.37
C PRO A 141 0.64 -21.90 20.76
N VAL A 142 1.92 -21.50 20.81
CA VAL A 142 2.61 -21.18 22.07
C VAL A 142 1.98 -19.96 22.74
N LEU A 143 1.72 -18.90 21.98
CA LEU A 143 1.05 -17.69 22.48
C LEU A 143 -0.28 -18.03 23.16
N PHE A 144 -1.11 -18.86 22.54
CA PHE A 144 -2.41 -19.23 23.09
C PHE A 144 -2.32 -20.11 24.33
N ARG A 145 -1.41 -21.10 24.34
CA ARG A 145 -1.13 -21.89 25.54
C ARG A 145 -0.68 -21.01 26.71
N LEU A 146 0.13 -19.98 26.44
CA LEU A 146 0.53 -19.01 27.47
C LEU A 146 -0.67 -18.23 28.02
N PHE A 147 -1.54 -17.69 27.16
CA PHE A 147 -2.76 -17.01 27.63
C PHE A 147 -3.65 -17.92 28.46
N GLN A 148 -3.86 -19.16 28.01
CA GLN A 148 -4.66 -20.16 28.74
C GLN A 148 -4.03 -20.56 30.08
N ALA A 149 -2.70 -20.61 30.16
CA ALA A 149 -1.99 -20.95 31.39
C ALA A 149 -2.02 -19.81 32.42
N ILE A 150 -1.76 -18.56 31.99
CA ILE A 150 -1.53 -17.44 32.91
C ILE A 150 -2.79 -16.61 33.19
N ASP A 151 -3.77 -16.59 32.28
CA ASP A 151 -4.95 -15.74 32.42
C ASP A 151 -6.18 -16.54 32.85
N GLN A 152 -6.19 -16.92 34.13
CA GLN A 152 -7.29 -17.65 34.77
C GLN A 152 -8.51 -16.75 35.09
N ARG A 153 -8.43 -15.45 34.79
CA ARG A 153 -9.50 -14.48 35.12
C ARG A 153 -10.45 -14.31 33.93
N PRO A 154 -11.76 -14.11 34.16
CA PRO A 154 -12.69 -13.80 33.08
C PRO A 154 -12.28 -12.50 32.37
N VAL A 155 -11.91 -12.60 31.10
CA VAL A 155 -11.70 -11.44 30.23
C VAL A 155 -13.06 -11.09 29.63
N ARG A 156 -13.74 -10.11 30.22
CA ARG A 156 -15.07 -9.67 29.76
C ARG A 156 -15.01 -8.26 29.19
N ASN A 157 -15.53 -8.08 27.98
CA ASN A 157 -15.77 -6.77 27.35
C ASN A 157 -14.59 -5.78 27.49
N TRP A 158 -13.36 -6.27 27.29
CA TRP A 158 -12.16 -5.46 27.51
C TRP A 158 -11.92 -4.42 26.42
N LEU A 159 -12.35 -4.70 25.18
CA LEU A 159 -12.36 -3.76 24.07
C LEU A 159 -13.57 -2.82 24.12
N LYS A 160 -13.62 -1.99 25.16
CA LYS A 160 -14.67 -0.96 25.27
C LYS A 160 -14.49 0.09 24.18
N GLN A 161 -15.56 0.39 23.47
CA GLN A 161 -15.56 1.37 22.40
C GLN A 161 -15.32 2.79 22.97
N PRO A 162 -14.25 3.50 22.56
CA PRO A 162 -14.02 4.86 22.99
C PRO A 162 -14.87 5.85 22.19
N PRO A 163 -15.06 7.08 22.70
CA PRO A 163 -15.54 8.18 21.86
C PRO A 163 -14.50 8.54 20.77
N GLY A 164 -14.84 9.51 19.92
CA GLY A 164 -13.86 10.12 19.00
C GLY A 164 -13.75 9.49 17.61
N PHE A 165 -14.54 8.47 17.31
CA PHE A 165 -14.76 8.01 15.94
C PHE A 165 -16.25 7.98 15.61
N LYS A 166 -16.56 7.99 14.31
CA LYS A 166 -17.91 7.95 13.78
C LYS A 166 -18.01 6.86 12.72
N PHE A 167 -19.24 6.58 12.28
CA PHE A 167 -19.48 5.67 11.17
C PHE A 167 -19.99 6.47 9.96
N ARG A 168 -19.62 6.02 8.76
CA ARG A 168 -20.14 6.56 7.49
C ARG A 168 -20.30 5.46 6.47
N GLN A 169 -21.15 5.69 5.46
CA GLN A 169 -21.19 4.83 4.28
C GLN A 169 -19.95 5.12 3.42
N VAL A 170 -19.30 4.06 2.95
CA VAL A 170 -18.20 4.12 1.98
C VAL A 170 -18.44 3.14 0.84
N CYS A 171 -17.83 3.39 -0.30
CA CYS A 171 -17.77 2.46 -1.42
C CYS A 171 -17.04 1.18 -0.98
N ASN A 172 -17.63 0.02 -1.24
CA ASN A 172 -17.03 -1.27 -0.88
C ASN A 172 -15.70 -1.56 -1.61
N GLU A 173 -15.50 -1.01 -2.82
CA GLU A 173 -14.30 -1.26 -3.62
C GLU A 173 -13.13 -0.33 -3.25
N SER A 174 -13.41 0.94 -2.94
CA SER A 174 -12.36 1.94 -2.72
C SER A 174 -12.19 2.37 -1.26
N GLY A 175 -13.17 2.13 -0.39
CA GLY A 175 -13.21 2.69 0.97
C GLY A 175 -13.43 4.22 1.03
N LEU A 176 -13.63 4.88 -0.12
CA LEU A 176 -13.89 6.32 -0.22
C LEU A 176 -15.37 6.65 -0.09
N LEU A 177 -15.70 7.94 0.02
CA LEU A 177 -17.10 8.37 0.03
C LEU A 177 -17.81 7.91 -1.26
N PRO A 178 -19.08 7.48 -1.20
CA PRO A 178 -19.77 6.97 -2.39
C PRO A 178 -19.82 8.01 -3.51
N GLY A 179 -19.41 7.62 -4.72
CA GLY A 179 -19.63 8.36 -5.96
C GLY A 179 -20.77 7.73 -6.78
N ASP A 180 -21.08 8.32 -7.93
CA ASP A 180 -22.19 7.89 -8.80
C ASP A 180 -22.12 6.43 -9.26
N SER A 181 -20.92 5.86 -9.30
CA SER A 181 -20.66 4.49 -9.74
C SER A 181 -20.80 3.44 -8.63
N CYS A 182 -21.02 3.85 -7.38
CA CYS A 182 -20.98 2.96 -6.24
C CYS A 182 -22.35 2.32 -6.00
N HIS A 183 -22.51 1.06 -6.39
CA HIS A 183 -23.76 0.31 -6.21
C HIS A 183 -23.83 -0.46 -4.88
N HIS A 184 -22.67 -0.79 -4.29
CA HIS A 184 -22.58 -1.49 -3.02
C HIS A 184 -21.84 -0.63 -2.00
N LEU A 185 -22.52 -0.33 -0.91
CA LEU A 185 -21.98 0.49 0.18
C LEU A 185 -21.80 -0.37 1.43
N VAL A 186 -20.78 -0.02 2.21
CA VAL A 186 -20.55 -0.61 3.52
C VAL A 186 -20.43 0.50 4.56
N THR A 187 -20.88 0.21 5.78
CA THR A 187 -20.65 1.09 6.92
C THR A 187 -19.23 0.88 7.43
N ASP A 188 -18.43 1.95 7.47
CA ASP A 188 -17.07 1.90 8.00
C ASP A 188 -16.85 2.94 9.09
N ALA A 189 -15.97 2.61 10.03
CA ALA A 189 -15.57 3.47 11.13
C ALA A 189 -14.45 4.42 10.69
N PHE A 190 -14.52 5.68 11.12
CA PHE A 190 -13.52 6.68 10.78
C PHE A 190 -13.30 7.69 11.90
N ILE A 191 -12.07 8.22 11.98
CA ILE A 191 -11.73 9.29 12.92
C ILE A 191 -11.90 10.64 12.20
N PRO A 192 -12.78 11.55 12.67
CA PRO A 192 -12.96 12.86 12.08
C PRO A 192 -11.63 13.64 11.95
N GLY A 193 -11.41 14.28 10.80
CA GLY A 193 -10.18 15.01 10.49
C GLY A 193 -9.02 14.14 10.00
N HIS A 194 -9.12 12.80 10.07
CA HIS A 194 -8.07 11.87 9.62
C HIS A 194 -8.49 10.96 8.47
N ALA A 195 -9.77 11.00 8.08
CA ALA A 195 -10.31 10.16 7.01
C ALA A 195 -10.37 10.92 5.67
N PRO A 196 -10.14 10.24 4.54
CA PRO A 196 -10.29 10.85 3.21
C PRO A 196 -11.70 11.41 3.00
N THR A 197 -11.78 12.57 2.36
CA THR A 197 -13.05 13.27 2.04
C THR A 197 -13.38 13.27 0.56
N ASN A 198 -12.51 12.72 -0.29
CA ASN A 198 -12.77 12.55 -1.70
C ASN A 198 -13.80 11.45 -1.95
N HIS A 199 -14.58 11.65 -3.00
CA HIS A 199 -15.52 10.66 -3.48
C HIS A 199 -14.82 9.60 -4.32
N CYS A 200 -15.45 8.44 -4.38
CA CYS A 200 -14.96 7.31 -5.12
C CYS A 200 -15.07 7.54 -6.63
N GLU A 201 -13.94 7.40 -7.33
CA GLU A 201 -13.85 7.46 -8.78
C GLU A 201 -13.30 6.15 -9.37
N HIS A 202 -13.50 5.02 -8.68
CA HIS A 202 -12.98 3.71 -9.09
C HIS A 202 -13.47 3.26 -10.48
N LEU A 203 -14.68 3.71 -10.87
CA LEU A 203 -15.17 3.65 -12.24
C LEU A 203 -15.33 5.06 -12.79
N ARG A 204 -15.00 5.21 -14.08
CA ARG A 204 -15.28 6.42 -14.85
C ARG A 204 -16.23 6.12 -16.00
N VAL A 205 -17.00 7.14 -16.35
CA VAL A 205 -17.88 7.09 -17.53
C VAL A 205 -17.04 7.22 -18.79
N VAL A 206 -17.28 6.34 -19.75
CA VAL A 206 -16.75 6.44 -21.11
C VAL A 206 -17.91 6.31 -22.10
N TRP A 207 -18.00 7.29 -23.00
CA TRP A 207 -18.93 7.23 -24.14
C TRP A 207 -18.33 6.35 -25.22
N THR A 208 -19.11 5.40 -25.70
CA THR A 208 -18.64 4.39 -26.66
C THR A 208 -19.67 4.16 -27.75
N ASN A 209 -19.27 3.60 -28.89
CA ASN A 209 -20.22 3.18 -29.91
C ASN A 209 -21.06 2.00 -29.40
N LYS A 210 -22.16 1.64 -30.07
CA LYS A 210 -23.04 0.53 -29.65
C LYS A 210 -22.28 -0.79 -29.39
N THR A 211 -21.25 -1.10 -30.17
CA THR A 211 -20.44 -2.32 -30.02
C THR A 211 -19.36 -2.25 -28.93
N GLY A 212 -19.07 -1.05 -28.40
CA GLY A 212 -18.02 -0.88 -27.39
C GLY A 212 -16.60 -1.00 -27.94
N THR A 213 -16.39 -0.86 -29.25
CA THR A 213 -15.07 -0.96 -29.89
C THR A 213 -14.35 0.38 -30.06
N ARG A 214 -15.05 1.50 -29.80
CA ARG A 214 -14.51 2.86 -29.93
C ARG A 214 -15.05 3.75 -28.82
N SER A 215 -14.19 4.63 -28.28
CA SER A 215 -14.55 5.64 -27.28
C SER A 215 -14.57 7.07 -27.84
N TYR A 216 -15.31 7.96 -27.19
CA TYR A 216 -15.51 9.36 -27.60
C TYR A 216 -15.34 10.31 -26.41
N CYS A 217 -14.86 11.53 -26.69
CA CYS A 217 -14.85 12.67 -25.76
C CYS A 217 -15.93 13.66 -26.19
N SER A 218 -16.14 14.71 -25.39
CA SER A 218 -17.07 15.80 -25.71
C SER A 218 -16.86 16.41 -27.10
N ASP A 219 -15.63 16.45 -27.60
CA ASP A 219 -15.28 17.11 -28.87
C ASP A 219 -15.56 16.26 -30.11
N CYS A 220 -15.66 14.94 -29.97
CA CYS A 220 -15.81 14.02 -31.11
C CYS A 220 -17.00 13.07 -30.96
N MET A 221 -17.88 13.35 -30.00
CA MET A 221 -19.07 12.56 -29.70
C MET A 221 -20.11 12.73 -30.82
N PRO A 222 -20.50 11.64 -31.51
CA PRO A 222 -21.61 11.69 -32.45
C PRO A 222 -22.93 12.05 -31.77
N GLU A 223 -23.83 12.73 -32.49
CA GLU A 223 -25.17 13.08 -31.99
C GLU A 223 -26.02 11.85 -31.64
N GLN A 224 -25.79 10.72 -32.33
CA GLN A 224 -26.54 9.48 -32.13
C GLN A 224 -25.62 8.25 -32.12
N GLY A 225 -26.09 7.15 -31.52
CA GLY A 225 -25.39 5.87 -31.53
C GLY A 225 -24.27 5.74 -30.50
N VAL A 226 -24.14 6.70 -29.57
CA VAL A 226 -23.27 6.60 -28.40
C VAL A 226 -23.98 5.95 -27.22
N VAL A 227 -23.23 5.21 -26.42
CA VAL A 227 -23.69 4.51 -25.22
C VAL A 227 -22.77 4.86 -24.07
N ARG A 228 -23.37 5.25 -22.95
CA ARG A 228 -22.68 5.49 -21.67
C ARG A 228 -22.27 4.15 -21.06
N ARG A 229 -20.99 3.95 -20.78
CA ARG A 229 -20.48 2.74 -20.11
C ARG A 229 -19.52 3.08 -18.99
N TRP A 230 -19.51 2.24 -17.95
CA TRP A 230 -18.54 2.33 -16.86
C TRP A 230 -17.31 1.48 -17.14
N TYR A 231 -16.14 2.06 -16.93
CA TYR A 231 -14.84 1.40 -17.01
C TYR A 231 -14.03 1.65 -15.75
N PRO A 232 -13.20 0.67 -15.31
CA PRO A 232 -12.24 0.90 -14.25
C PRO A 232 -11.35 2.11 -14.54
N ASN A 233 -11.15 2.93 -13.52
CA ASN A 233 -10.28 4.10 -13.55
C ASN A 233 -8.95 3.75 -12.90
N TYR A 234 -8.22 2.82 -13.51
CA TYR A 234 -6.90 2.42 -13.02
C TYR A 234 -5.87 3.54 -13.27
N GLN A 235 -4.94 3.70 -12.33
CA GLN A 235 -3.78 4.57 -12.51
C GLN A 235 -2.91 4.08 -13.67
N PRO A 236 -2.26 4.97 -14.45
CA PRO A 236 -1.43 4.59 -15.59
C PRO A 236 -0.35 3.55 -15.26
N GLU A 237 0.27 3.64 -14.09
CA GLU A 237 1.30 2.71 -13.62
C GLU A 237 0.76 1.29 -13.44
N LEU A 238 -0.48 1.18 -12.96
CA LEU A 238 -1.15 -0.11 -12.78
C LEU A 238 -1.53 -0.73 -14.14
N ILE A 239 -1.94 0.10 -15.10
CA ILE A 239 -2.22 -0.33 -16.48
C ILE A 239 -0.94 -0.85 -17.15
N ALA A 240 0.17 -0.14 -17.00
CA ALA A 240 1.47 -0.57 -17.50
C ALA A 240 1.87 -1.91 -16.88
N TRP A 241 1.77 -2.03 -15.55
CA TRP A 241 2.06 -3.28 -14.85
C TRP A 241 1.18 -4.45 -15.32
N PHE A 242 -0.13 -4.25 -15.48
CA PHE A 242 -1.01 -5.29 -16.04
C PHE A 242 -0.59 -5.72 -17.44
N THR A 243 -0.21 -4.77 -18.29
CA THR A 243 0.22 -5.03 -19.67
C THR A 243 1.54 -5.81 -19.69
N ASP A 244 2.53 -5.37 -18.91
CA ASP A 244 3.87 -5.99 -18.85
C ASP A 244 3.81 -7.42 -18.28
N ASN A 245 2.87 -7.70 -17.40
CA ASN A 245 2.67 -9.01 -16.78
C ASN A 245 1.59 -9.86 -17.47
N ASN A 246 1.06 -9.43 -18.62
CA ASN A 246 -0.02 -10.09 -19.35
C ASN A 246 -1.26 -10.41 -18.49
N ILE A 247 -1.59 -9.53 -17.55
CA ILE A 247 -2.76 -9.66 -16.68
C ILE A 247 -3.96 -9.02 -17.39
N PRO A 248 -5.03 -9.77 -17.68
CA PRO A 248 -6.21 -9.23 -18.34
C PRO A 248 -6.88 -8.16 -17.48
N TYR A 249 -7.24 -7.04 -18.10
CA TYR A 249 -8.02 -5.98 -17.47
C TYR A 249 -9.04 -5.40 -18.46
N LYS A 250 -10.09 -4.77 -17.94
CA LYS A 250 -11.12 -4.12 -18.77
C LYS A 250 -10.58 -2.79 -19.31
N ALA A 251 -9.83 -2.87 -20.41
CA ALA A 251 -9.29 -1.70 -21.08
C ALA A 251 -10.39 -0.82 -21.69
N ILE A 252 -10.15 0.48 -21.69
CA ILE A 252 -11.01 1.43 -22.39
C ILE A 252 -10.75 1.29 -23.90
N PRO A 253 -11.81 1.21 -24.73
CA PRO A 253 -11.64 1.05 -26.17
C PRO A 253 -10.86 2.23 -26.77
N PRO A 254 -10.11 1.99 -27.86
CA PRO A 254 -9.39 3.04 -28.57
C PRO A 254 -10.29 4.25 -28.86
N HIS A 255 -9.74 5.44 -28.69
CA HIS A 255 -10.46 6.67 -28.96
C HIS A 255 -10.78 6.83 -30.45
N ASN A 256 -11.80 7.62 -30.77
CA ASN A 256 -12.13 7.99 -32.14
C ASN A 256 -10.89 8.58 -32.85
N PRO A 257 -10.32 7.90 -33.86
CA PRO A 257 -9.08 8.36 -34.51
C PRO A 257 -9.26 9.69 -35.25
N ASN A 258 -10.49 10.04 -35.61
CA ASN A 258 -10.82 11.29 -36.30
C ASN A 258 -11.07 12.46 -35.34
N CYS A 259 -10.82 12.30 -34.03
CA CYS A 259 -10.99 13.36 -33.06
C CYS A 259 -9.91 14.43 -33.23
N GLU A 260 -10.30 15.65 -33.62
CA GLU A 260 -9.37 16.77 -33.78
C GLU A 260 -8.57 17.09 -32.52
N ARG A 261 -9.18 16.89 -31.33
CA ARG A 261 -8.47 17.05 -30.06
C ARG A 261 -7.38 16.01 -29.88
N VAL A 262 -7.60 14.75 -30.23
CA VAL A 262 -6.53 13.73 -30.15
C VAL A 262 -5.48 13.96 -31.22
N MET A 263 -5.87 14.45 -32.41
CA MET A 263 -4.90 14.89 -33.41
C MET A 263 -4.05 16.08 -32.92
N LYS A 264 -4.61 16.97 -32.10
CA LYS A 264 -3.89 18.08 -31.42
C LYS A 264 -3.18 17.65 -30.12
N ALA A 265 -3.66 16.61 -29.41
CA ALA A 265 -3.20 16.19 -28.09
C ALA A 265 -2.35 14.90 -28.08
N GLY A 266 -2.04 14.32 -29.25
CA GLY A 266 -1.29 13.07 -29.39
C GLY A 266 0.20 13.15 -29.07
N ALA A 267 0.62 14.11 -28.25
CA ALA A 267 1.99 14.17 -27.78
C ALA A 267 2.33 12.92 -26.96
N PRO A 268 3.57 12.39 -27.09
CA PRO A 268 3.97 11.19 -26.37
C PRO A 268 3.91 11.41 -24.86
N GLN A 269 3.14 10.60 -24.14
CA GLN A 269 3.04 10.69 -22.69
C GLN A 269 4.22 9.97 -22.03
N ILE A 270 5.04 10.68 -21.28
CA ILE A 270 6.16 10.10 -20.54
C ILE A 270 5.59 9.26 -19.38
N ILE A 271 5.92 7.97 -19.37
CA ILE A 271 5.50 6.99 -18.35
C ILE A 271 6.58 6.86 -17.28
N SER A 272 7.84 6.95 -17.68
CA SER A 272 8.97 6.97 -16.77
C SER A 272 10.03 7.93 -17.30
N PRO A 273 10.60 8.81 -16.44
CA PRO A 273 10.22 9.03 -15.05
C PRO A 273 8.88 9.79 -14.90
N SER A 274 8.35 9.87 -13.68
CA SER A 274 7.08 10.53 -13.35
C SER A 274 7.30 12.03 -13.13
N ASP A 275 6.37 12.86 -13.62
CA ASP A 275 6.46 14.31 -13.44
C ASP A 275 6.43 14.72 -11.96
N GLN A 276 7.28 15.68 -11.61
CA GLN A 276 7.52 16.21 -10.26
C GLN A 276 8.02 15.19 -9.22
N ALA A 277 8.45 14.00 -9.64
CA ALA A 277 9.00 13.00 -8.72
C ALA A 277 10.47 13.27 -8.37
N GLU A 278 10.86 12.83 -7.18
CA GLU A 278 12.24 12.85 -6.67
C GLU A 278 12.84 11.43 -6.73
N TYR A 279 14.04 11.32 -7.32
CA TYR A 279 14.73 10.06 -7.57
C TYR A 279 16.08 10.02 -6.84
N LEU A 280 16.13 9.35 -5.70
CA LEU A 280 17.37 9.17 -4.95
C LEU A 280 18.25 8.08 -5.59
N ILE A 281 19.35 8.49 -6.22
CA ILE A 281 20.30 7.57 -6.88
C ILE A 281 21.61 7.54 -6.10
N ALA A 282 22.03 6.35 -5.70
CA ALA A 282 23.31 6.16 -5.02
C ALA A 282 24.49 6.52 -5.94
N THR A 283 25.34 7.45 -5.50
CA THR A 283 26.48 7.96 -6.25
C THR A 283 27.54 6.90 -6.58
N ALA A 284 27.56 5.78 -5.84
CA ALA A 284 28.52 4.70 -6.04
C ALA A 284 28.23 3.85 -7.30
N ASP A 285 26.96 3.68 -7.69
CA ASP A 285 26.56 2.68 -8.70
C ASP A 285 26.09 3.28 -10.04
N SER A 286 25.94 4.61 -10.13
CA SER A 286 25.53 5.31 -11.37
C SER A 286 24.31 4.66 -12.05
N THR A 287 23.33 4.20 -11.28
CA THR A 287 22.21 3.42 -11.81
C THR A 287 21.48 4.23 -12.88
N PRO A 288 21.34 3.71 -14.11
CA PRO A 288 20.73 4.47 -15.18
C PRO A 288 19.21 4.56 -14.95
N LEU A 289 18.66 5.76 -15.17
CA LEU A 289 17.24 6.02 -15.13
C LEU A 289 16.61 5.64 -16.48
N MET A 290 15.44 5.01 -16.44
CA MET A 290 14.70 4.62 -17.62
C MET A 290 13.83 5.78 -18.12
N LEU A 291 13.82 5.95 -19.44
CA LEU A 291 12.95 6.81 -20.20
C LEU A 291 12.01 5.93 -21.02
N SER A 292 10.71 6.08 -20.77
CA SER A 292 9.67 5.38 -21.52
C SER A 292 8.47 6.29 -21.71
N CYS A 293 7.82 6.17 -22.86
CA CYS A 293 6.62 6.93 -23.17
C CYS A 293 5.59 6.05 -23.87
N HIS A 294 4.33 6.45 -23.78
CA HIS A 294 3.25 5.96 -24.62
C HIS A 294 2.99 6.96 -25.74
N SER A 295 2.85 6.49 -26.97
CA SER A 295 2.58 7.33 -28.13
C SER A 295 1.60 6.68 -29.10
N GLY A 296 0.95 7.50 -29.94
CA GLY A 296 -0.06 7.06 -30.90
C GLY A 296 0.42 5.95 -31.84
N GLY A 297 -0.51 5.13 -32.35
CA GLY A 297 -0.20 3.99 -33.24
C GLY A 297 0.53 4.38 -34.54
N GLU A 298 0.39 5.62 -34.96
CA GLU A 298 0.98 6.23 -36.14
C GLU A 298 2.45 6.66 -35.97
N VAL A 299 2.99 6.62 -34.75
CA VAL A 299 4.36 7.03 -34.42
C VAL A 299 5.33 5.89 -34.67
N THR A 300 6.42 6.15 -35.40
CA THR A 300 7.48 5.13 -35.60
C THR A 300 8.63 5.33 -34.62
N ASN A 301 9.02 6.60 -34.42
CA ASN A 301 10.16 6.97 -33.60
C ASN A 301 9.80 8.05 -32.58
N VAL A 302 10.48 7.99 -31.43
CA VAL A 302 10.48 9.01 -30.39
C VAL A 302 11.90 9.54 -30.15
N TYR A 303 11.99 10.77 -29.70
CA TYR A 303 13.21 11.54 -29.50
C TYR A 303 13.24 12.05 -28.06
N TRP A 304 14.27 11.66 -27.32
CA TRP A 304 14.43 12.00 -25.92
C TRP A 304 15.39 13.17 -25.72
N TYR A 305 14.99 14.12 -24.90
CA TYR A 305 15.75 15.32 -24.57
C TYR A 305 15.93 15.44 -23.06
N ILE A 306 17.12 15.81 -22.63
CA ILE A 306 17.42 16.17 -21.24
C ILE A 306 17.95 17.60 -21.23
N ASN A 307 17.32 18.51 -20.49
CA ASN A 307 17.67 19.92 -20.42
C ASN A 307 17.87 20.54 -21.82
N HIS A 308 16.91 20.27 -22.72
CA HIS A 308 16.88 20.73 -24.11
C HIS A 308 17.95 20.13 -25.04
N ARG A 309 18.77 19.18 -24.58
CA ARG A 309 19.73 18.45 -25.41
C ARG A 309 19.19 17.08 -25.81
N LEU A 310 19.19 16.78 -27.11
CA LEU A 310 18.83 15.45 -27.62
C LEU A 310 19.85 14.41 -27.11
N ILE A 311 19.36 13.34 -26.48
CA ILE A 311 20.19 12.26 -25.96
C ILE A 311 20.08 10.98 -26.79
N LYS A 312 18.88 10.63 -27.29
CA LYS A 312 18.66 9.41 -28.06
C LYS A 312 17.39 9.46 -28.89
N LYS A 313 17.45 8.86 -30.09
CA LYS A 313 16.29 8.46 -30.91
C LYS A 313 16.00 6.99 -30.63
N ALA A 314 14.73 6.64 -30.42
CA ALA A 314 14.30 5.28 -30.10
C ALA A 314 13.02 4.91 -30.86
N ARG A 315 12.72 3.62 -30.98
CA ARG A 315 11.42 3.18 -31.51
C ARG A 315 10.29 3.54 -30.54
N ARG A 316 9.05 3.63 -31.06
CA ARG A 316 7.82 4.01 -30.34
C ARG A 316 7.67 3.51 -28.89
N SER A 317 8.15 2.31 -28.59
CA SER A 317 7.99 1.65 -27.28
C SER A 317 9.32 1.09 -26.74
N GLU A 318 10.45 1.52 -27.31
CA GLU A 318 11.77 1.07 -26.87
C GLU A 318 12.19 1.86 -25.61
N PRO A 319 12.49 1.19 -24.49
CA PRO A 319 13.00 1.86 -23.30
C PRO A 319 14.41 2.39 -23.54
N VAL A 320 14.66 3.62 -23.09
CA VAL A 320 15.97 4.27 -23.16
C VAL A 320 16.53 4.46 -21.76
N PHE A 321 17.80 4.16 -21.56
CA PHE A 321 18.45 4.30 -20.27
C PHE A 321 19.51 5.40 -20.34
N PHE A 322 19.55 6.29 -19.35
CA PHE A 322 20.57 7.34 -19.25
C PHE A 322 21.02 7.52 -17.80
N LYS A 323 22.24 8.04 -17.60
CA LYS A 323 22.75 8.37 -16.27
C LYS A 323 22.41 9.84 -15.98
N PRO A 324 21.47 10.12 -15.05
CA PRO A 324 21.09 11.49 -14.75
C PRO A 324 22.17 12.23 -13.97
N PRO A 325 22.43 13.52 -14.25
CA PRO A 325 23.16 14.38 -13.33
C PRO A 325 22.28 14.75 -12.14
N ALA A 326 22.90 15.09 -11.00
CA ALA A 326 22.17 15.57 -9.82
C ALA A 326 21.49 16.93 -10.07
N GLY A 327 20.34 17.13 -9.44
CA GLY A 327 19.56 18.37 -9.51
C GLY A 327 18.27 18.23 -10.31
N VAL A 328 17.68 19.37 -10.66
CA VAL A 328 16.40 19.42 -11.39
C VAL A 328 16.64 19.17 -12.87
N LEU A 329 15.98 18.15 -13.41
CA LEU A 329 16.07 17.77 -14.82
C LEU A 329 14.74 18.03 -15.52
N ARG A 330 14.81 18.66 -16.71
CA ARG A 330 13.70 18.71 -17.66
C ARG A 330 13.85 17.61 -18.69
N ILE A 331 12.86 16.73 -18.74
CA ILE A 331 12.84 15.57 -19.63
C ILE A 331 11.77 15.78 -20.68
N GLY A 332 12.20 15.86 -21.94
CA GLY A 332 11.32 16.00 -23.09
C GLY A 332 11.25 14.70 -23.89
N CYS A 333 10.05 14.35 -24.34
CA CYS A 333 9.83 13.32 -25.34
C CYS A 333 9.10 13.95 -26.52
N ALA A 334 9.65 13.82 -27.73
CA ALA A 334 9.00 14.22 -28.96
C ALA A 334 8.80 13.02 -29.88
N ASP A 335 7.78 13.04 -30.72
CA ASP A 335 7.57 12.02 -31.74
C ASP A 335 7.92 12.50 -33.16
N ASP A 336 7.94 11.56 -34.10
CA ASP A 336 8.18 11.85 -35.53
C ASP A 336 7.02 12.57 -36.24
N LYS A 337 5.97 12.96 -35.51
CA LYS A 337 4.88 13.82 -35.98
C LYS A 337 5.01 15.25 -35.46
N GLY A 338 6.13 15.57 -34.80
CA GLY A 338 6.43 16.90 -34.30
C GLY A 338 5.70 17.27 -33.01
N ARG A 339 5.11 16.29 -32.31
CA ARG A 339 4.40 16.49 -31.04
C ARG A 339 5.36 16.21 -29.89
N ALA A 340 5.25 16.94 -28.78
CA ALA A 340 6.17 16.79 -27.66
C ALA A 340 5.51 17.00 -26.29
N THR A 341 6.04 16.31 -25.29
CA THR A 341 5.69 16.45 -23.88
C THR A 341 6.97 16.66 -23.08
N THR A 342 6.89 17.48 -22.04
CA THR A 342 8.02 17.72 -21.12
C THR A 342 7.54 17.55 -19.70
N ILE A 343 8.35 16.90 -18.88
CA ILE A 343 8.17 16.77 -17.43
C ILE A 343 9.40 17.33 -16.70
N SER A 344 9.27 17.61 -15.41
CA SER A 344 10.41 17.96 -14.57
C SER A 344 10.56 16.96 -13.43
N ILE A 345 11.78 16.56 -13.12
CA ILE A 345 12.10 15.66 -12.00
C ILE A 345 13.25 16.23 -11.19
N THR A 346 13.41 15.74 -9.96
CA THR A 346 14.59 16.01 -9.12
C THR A 346 15.36 14.71 -8.95
N VAL A 347 16.67 14.75 -9.15
CA VAL A 347 17.60 13.61 -8.96
C VAL A 347 18.62 13.92 -7.88
#